data_AF-R2QTA0-F1
#
_entry.id   AF-R2QTA0-F1
#
_cell.length_a   1.000
_cell.length_b   1.000
_cell.length_c   1.000
_cell.angle_alpha   90.00
_cell.angle_beta   90.00
_cell.angle_gamma   90.00
#
_symmetry.space_group_name_H-M   'P 1'
#
loop_
_entity.id
_entity.type
_entity.pdbx_description
1 polymer ?
#
loop_
_entity_poly.entity_id
_entity_poly.type
_entity_poly.pdbx_seq_one_letter_code
_entity_poly.pdbx_strand_id
1 'polypeptide(L)'
;MTSDYDSLAQDFLTGLIPEERTKLYNDLLALEEVHKLNQHSSYYTFKNLKRAVHRHSERRKRTFRYMNSFNNELIIHQIHEQHFFKNKYCIHVYFNSQEYNYLFIDCLLSVLKAPTSRPMRNFQEISI
;
A
#
# COMPACT_ATOMS: atom_id res chain seq x y z
N MET A 1 15.47 -12.06 2.21
CA MET A 1 15.05 -10.75 1.66
C MET A 1 13.54 -10.71 1.45
N THR A 2 12.90 -11.58 0.63
CA THR A 2 11.42 -11.61 0.54
C THR A 2 10.75 -12.28 1.74
N SER A 3 11.39 -13.31 2.31
CA SER A 3 10.96 -14.02 3.54
C SER A 3 10.74 -13.11 4.75
N ASP A 4 11.55 -12.06 4.85
CA ASP A 4 11.54 -11.13 5.98
C ASP A 4 10.35 -10.17 5.87
N TYR A 5 9.90 -9.87 4.64
CA TYR A 5 8.69 -9.10 4.38
C TYR A 5 7.42 -9.89 4.60
N ASP A 6 7.41 -11.20 4.30
CA ASP A 6 6.24 -12.05 4.53
C ASP A 6 5.91 -12.21 6.01
N SER A 7 6.94 -12.42 6.86
CA SER A 7 6.77 -12.50 8.31
C SER A 7 6.30 -11.16 8.90
N LEU A 8 6.94 -10.05 8.53
CA LEU A 8 6.52 -8.71 8.96
C LEU A 8 5.09 -8.35 8.51
N ALA A 9 4.70 -8.75 7.30
CA ALA A 9 3.35 -8.54 6.78
C ALA A 9 2.32 -9.33 7.59
N GLN A 10 2.60 -10.60 7.91
CA GLN A 10 1.72 -11.40 8.76
C GLN A 10 1.60 -10.79 10.16
N ASP A 11 2.71 -10.44 10.79
CA ASP A 11 2.73 -9.86 12.14
C ASP A 11 1.94 -8.54 12.18
N PHE A 12 2.10 -7.68 11.17
CA PHE A 12 1.33 -6.45 11.09
C PHE A 12 -0.17 -6.71 10.97
N LEU A 13 -0.58 -7.61 10.07
CA LEU A 13 -1.97 -7.93 9.78
C LEU A 13 -2.69 -8.66 10.92
N THR A 14 -1.97 -9.42 11.76
CA THR A 14 -2.56 -10.06 12.95
C THR A 14 -2.97 -9.03 14.01
N GLY A 15 -2.29 -7.88 14.07
CA GLY A 15 -2.60 -6.81 15.00
C GLY A 15 -3.73 -5.86 14.56
N LEU A 16 -4.28 -6.03 13.35
CA LEU A 16 -5.36 -5.20 12.83
C LEU A 16 -6.73 -5.79 13.15
N ILE A 17 -7.68 -4.92 13.50
CA ILE A 17 -9.08 -5.33 13.61
C ILE A 17 -9.66 -5.66 12.22
N PRO A 18 -10.71 -6.50 12.11
CA PRO A 18 -11.27 -6.92 10.82
C PRO A 18 -11.70 -5.77 9.90
N GLU A 19 -12.21 -4.69 10.49
CA GLU A 19 -12.64 -3.48 9.77
C GLU A 19 -11.44 -2.74 9.15
N GLU A 20 -10.38 -2.53 9.92
CA GLU A 20 -9.13 -1.92 9.45
C GLU A 20 -8.44 -2.80 8.41
N ARG A 21 -8.48 -4.12 8.59
CA ARG A 21 -7.95 -5.07 7.61
C ARG A 21 -8.69 -4.97 6.27
N THR A 22 -10.02 -4.84 6.31
CA THR A 22 -10.84 -4.67 5.09
C THR A 22 -10.56 -3.33 4.42
N LYS A 23 -10.46 -2.26 5.22
CA LYS A 23 -10.10 -0.92 4.72
C LYS A 23 -8.72 -0.91 4.07
N LEU A 24 -7.72 -1.46 4.76
CA LEU A 24 -6.36 -1.62 4.24
C LEU A 24 -6.38 -2.41 2.93
N TYR A 25 -7.08 -3.55 2.89
CA TYR A 25 -7.18 -4.35 1.68
C TYR A 25 -7.72 -3.56 0.48
N ASN A 26 -8.83 -2.83 0.66
CA ASN A 26 -9.42 -2.01 -0.40
C ASN A 26 -8.48 -0.88 -0.84
N ASP A 27 -7.82 -0.22 0.11
CA ASP A 27 -6.86 0.85 -0.18
C ASP A 27 -5.62 0.31 -0.93
N LEU A 28 -5.12 -0.87 -0.56
CA LEU A 28 -4.00 -1.52 -1.24
C LEU A 28 -4.37 -1.99 -2.65
N LEU A 29 -5.60 -2.49 -2.87
CA LEU A 29 -6.09 -2.84 -4.20
C LEU A 29 -6.14 -1.61 -5.12
N ALA A 30 -6.71 -0.51 -4.64
CA ALA A 30 -6.74 0.74 -5.40
C ALA A 30 -5.31 1.25 -5.70
N LEU A 31 -4.38 1.06 -4.76
CA LEU A 31 -2.98 1.45 -4.92
C LEU A 31 -2.23 0.55 -5.92
N GLU A 32 -2.53 -0.76 -5.97
CA GLU A 32 -2.04 -1.72 -6.98
C GLU A 32 -2.49 -1.32 -8.39
N GLU A 33 -3.77 -1.00 -8.58
CA GLU A 33 -4.30 -0.55 -9.87
C GLU A 33 -3.64 0.74 -10.35
N VAL A 34 -3.52 1.74 -9.46
CA VAL A 34 -2.87 3.01 -9.80
C VAL A 34 -1.37 2.79 -10.08
N HIS A 35 -0.70 1.89 -9.36
CA HIS A 35 0.69 1.57 -9.63
C HIS A 35 0.85 0.95 -11.03
N LYS A 36 0.06 -0.07 -11.38
CA LYS A 36 0.09 -0.71 -12.70
C LYS A 36 -0.19 0.28 -13.84
N LEU A 37 -1.17 1.17 -13.67
CA LEU A 37 -1.48 2.20 -14.66
C LEU A 37 -0.33 3.19 -14.87
N ASN A 38 0.39 3.54 -13.79
CA ASN A 38 1.47 4.54 -13.83
C ASN A 38 2.86 3.96 -14.13
N GLN A 39 3.08 2.66 -13.91
CA GLN A 39 4.36 1.97 -14.09
C GLN A 39 4.86 2.01 -15.56
N HIS A 40 3.94 2.08 -16.52
CA HIS A 40 4.25 2.16 -17.96
C HIS A 40 4.04 3.57 -18.56
N SER A 41 3.82 4.56 -17.71
CA SER A 41 3.11 5.79 -18.05
C SER A 41 3.99 7.00 -17.77
N SER A 42 5.02 7.20 -18.60
CA SER A 42 5.72 8.49 -18.70
C SER A 42 5.08 9.30 -19.82
N TYR A 43 3.93 9.92 -19.54
CA TYR A 43 3.22 10.70 -20.56
C TYR A 43 3.67 12.15 -20.57
N TYR A 44 4.22 12.60 -21.72
CA TYR A 44 4.38 14.01 -22.02
C TYR A 44 3.01 14.61 -22.35
N THR A 45 2.47 15.44 -21.48
CA THR A 45 1.15 16.07 -21.70
C THR A 45 1.28 17.30 -22.62
N PHE A 46 1.54 17.08 -23.92
CA PHE A 46 1.60 18.16 -24.91
C PHE A 46 0.26 18.91 -25.13
N LYS A 47 -0.85 18.40 -24.57
CA LYS A 47 -2.20 18.97 -24.75
C LYS A 47 -2.40 20.37 -24.13
N ASN A 48 -1.43 20.88 -23.37
CA ASN A 48 -1.53 22.13 -22.61
C ASN A 48 -0.53 23.23 -23.03
N LEU A 49 0.05 23.16 -24.24
CA LEU A 49 1.04 24.14 -24.71
C LEU A 49 0.53 25.61 -24.64
N LYS A 50 -0.79 25.84 -24.69
CA LYS A 50 -1.41 27.17 -24.57
C LYS A 50 -1.48 27.72 -23.13
N ARG A 51 -1.13 26.94 -22.10
CA ARG A 51 -1.17 27.34 -20.67
C ARG A 51 0.20 27.40 -19.99
N ALA A 52 1.28 27.38 -20.78
CA ALA A 52 2.66 27.27 -20.31
C ALA A 52 3.21 28.51 -19.56
N VAL A 53 2.46 29.62 -19.50
CA VAL A 53 2.97 30.88 -18.92
C VAL A 53 2.74 30.99 -17.41
N HIS A 54 1.89 30.16 -16.78
CA HIS A 54 1.44 30.40 -15.39
C HIS A 54 1.34 29.17 -14.45
N ARG A 55 1.90 28.01 -14.77
CA ARG A 55 1.71 26.81 -13.91
C ARG A 55 2.86 26.56 -12.95
N HIS A 56 2.61 26.89 -11.68
CA HIS A 56 3.28 26.30 -10.53
C HIS A 56 3.22 24.76 -10.62
N SER A 57 4.29 24.08 -10.20
CA SER A 57 4.32 22.62 -10.08
C SER A 57 3.17 22.14 -9.18
N GLU A 58 2.23 21.38 -9.72
CA GLU A 58 1.16 20.78 -8.93
C GLU A 58 1.70 19.48 -8.31
N ARG A 59 1.83 19.46 -6.98
CA ARG A 59 2.26 18.29 -6.21
C ARG A 59 1.08 17.79 -5.38
N ARG A 60 0.49 16.67 -5.78
CA ARG A 60 -0.57 16.01 -4.99
C ARG A 60 0.04 14.87 -4.20
N LYS A 61 0.09 15.02 -2.87
CA LYS A 61 0.50 13.97 -1.94
C LYS A 61 -0.74 13.43 -1.24
N ARG A 62 -0.96 12.11 -1.34
CA ARG A 62 -1.93 11.38 -0.51
C ARG A 62 -1.16 10.50 0.46
N THR A 63 -1.52 10.56 1.73
CA THR A 63 -0.90 9.75 2.78
C THR A 63 -1.95 8.81 3.35
N PHE A 64 -1.64 7.52 3.32
CA PHE A 64 -2.37 6.51 4.06
C PHE A 64 -1.58 6.18 5.31
N ARG A 65 -2.25 6.14 6.45
CA ARG A 65 -1.65 5.85 7.74
C ARG A 65 -2.50 4.79 8.41
N TYR A 66 -1.87 3.69 8.79
CA TYR A 66 -2.48 2.60 9.54
C TYR A 66 -1.63 2.34 10.77
N MET A 67 -2.28 2.09 11.89
CA MET A 67 -1.64 1.74 13.14
C MET A 67 -2.34 0.50 13.66
N ASN A 68 -1.58 -0.50 14.07
CA ASN A 68 -2.15 -1.72 14.62
C ASN A 68 -2.17 -1.69 16.16
N SER A 69 -2.76 -2.72 16.76
CA SER A 69 -2.87 -2.87 18.22
C SER A 69 -1.52 -3.01 18.94
N PHE A 70 -0.45 -3.30 18.20
CA PHE A 70 0.91 -3.42 18.71
C PHE A 70 1.72 -2.13 18.56
N ASN A 71 1.07 -1.00 18.25
CA ASN A 71 1.72 0.28 17.90
C ASN A 71 2.67 0.20 16.69
N ASN A 72 2.55 -0.83 15.84
CA ASN A 72 3.24 -0.83 14.56
C ASN A 72 2.49 0.10 13.60
N GLU A 73 3.25 0.93 12.91
CA GLU A 73 2.74 1.95 12.02
C GLU A 73 3.15 1.65 10.58
N LEU A 74 2.15 1.64 9.69
CA LEU A 74 2.32 1.59 8.24
C LEU A 74 1.89 2.92 7.64
N ILE A 75 2.83 3.60 6.98
CA ILE A 75 2.58 4.84 6.24
C ILE A 75 2.86 4.59 4.77
N ILE A 76 1.89 4.91 3.92
CA ILE A 76 2.06 4.85 2.46
C ILE A 76 1.88 6.26 1.91
N HIS A 77 2.93 6.78 1.29
CA HIS A 77 2.91 8.06 0.60
C HIS A 77 2.76 7.84 -0.89
N GLN A 78 1.64 8.32 -1.43
CA GLN A 78 1.40 8.38 -2.85
C GLN A 78 1.68 9.82 -3.32
N ILE A 79 2.72 9.98 -4.14
CA ILE A 79 3.18 11.28 -4.62
C ILE A 79 2.96 11.36 -6.13
N HIS A 80 2.16 12.33 -6.55
CA HIS A 80 2.00 12.73 -7.93
C HIS A 80 2.66 14.09 -8.11
N GLU A 81 3.72 14.14 -8.91
CA GLU A 81 4.43 15.36 -9.27
C GLU A 81 4.19 15.68 -10.75
N GLN A 82 3.59 16.83 -11.03
CA GLN A 82 3.50 17.36 -12.38
C GLN A 82 4.58 18.43 -12.56
N HIS A 83 5.66 18.10 -13.26
CA HIS A 83 6.76 19.02 -13.54
C HIS A 83 6.79 19.40 -15.03
N PHE A 84 6.49 20.68 -15.33
CA PHE A 84 6.42 21.32 -16.65
C PHE A 84 5.54 20.60 -17.71
N PHE A 85 5.79 19.33 -18.05
CA PHE A 85 4.95 18.48 -18.90
C PHE A 85 5.07 16.98 -18.58
N LYS A 86 5.81 16.64 -17.52
CA LYS A 86 6.14 15.28 -17.10
C LYS A 86 5.43 14.97 -15.80
N ASN A 87 4.56 13.97 -15.82
CA ASN A 87 3.97 13.42 -14.62
C ASN A 87 4.93 12.35 -14.06
N LYS A 88 5.32 12.50 -12.81
CA LYS A 88 6.09 11.52 -12.05
C LYS A 88 5.20 10.97 -10.95
N TYR A 89 5.03 9.65 -10.96
CA TYR A 89 4.30 8.93 -9.92
C TYR A 89 5.30 8.17 -9.06
N CYS A 90 5.25 8.37 -7.75
CA CYS A 90 6.07 7.63 -6.78
C CYS A 90 5.23 7.17 -5.60
N ILE A 91 5.55 5.97 -5.12
CA ILE A 91 4.99 5.42 -3.89
C ILE A 91 6.17 5.21 -2.94
N HIS A 92 6.09 5.78 -1.76
CA HIS A 92 7.01 5.47 -0.66
C HIS A 92 6.24 4.74 0.43
N VAL A 93 6.84 3.68 0.95
CA VAL A 93 6.25 2.83 1.99
C VAL A 93 7.15 2.92 3.20
N TYR A 94 6.57 3.25 4.35
CA TYR A 94 7.27 3.28 5.62
C TYR A 94 6.59 2.35 6.60
N PHE A 95 7.38 1.54 7.27
CA PHE A 95 6.93 0.68 8.36
C PHE A 95 7.78 0.99 9.59
N ASN A 96 7.16 1.40 10.69
CA ASN A 96 7.85 1.80 11.92
C ASN A 96 9.00 2.80 11.68
N SER A 97 8.74 3.84 10.89
CA SER A 97 9.72 4.87 10.47
C SER A 97 10.90 4.39 9.60
N GLN A 98 10.92 3.13 9.18
CA GLN A 98 11.88 2.60 8.21
C GLN A 98 11.25 2.57 6.81
N GLU A 99 12.02 2.90 5.77
CA GLU A 99 11.55 2.85 4.38
C GLU A 99 11.64 1.42 3.84
N TYR A 100 10.55 0.98 3.20
CA TYR A 100 10.41 -0.35 2.59
C TYR A 100 10.15 -0.22 1.09
N ASN A 101 10.56 -1.24 0.35
CA ASN A 101 10.24 -1.35 -1.07
C ASN A 101 8.74 -1.63 -1.26
N TYR A 102 8.20 -1.27 -2.42
CA TYR A 102 6.84 -1.64 -2.87
C TYR A 102 6.56 -3.15 -2.78
N LEU A 103 7.60 -4.00 -2.85
CA LEU A 103 7.48 -5.45 -2.61
C LEU A 103 6.77 -5.78 -1.28
N PHE A 104 6.91 -4.93 -0.26
CA PHE A 104 6.20 -5.10 1.01
C PHE A 104 4.67 -4.96 0.86
N ILE A 105 4.20 -4.09 -0.05
CA ILE A 105 2.78 -3.97 -0.40
C ILE A 105 2.28 -5.22 -1.12
N ASP A 106 3.09 -5.78 -2.02
CA ASP A 106 2.77 -7.04 -2.70
C ASP A 106 2.66 -8.20 -1.71
N CYS A 107 3.55 -8.28 -0.72
CA CYS A 107 3.49 -9.24 0.39
C CYS A 107 2.20 -9.05 1.22
N LEU A 108 1.89 -7.82 1.64
CA LEU A 108 0.66 -7.52 2.38
C LEU A 108 -0.60 -7.94 1.59
N LEU A 109 -0.67 -7.59 0.30
CA LEU A 109 -1.76 -8.00 -0.57
C LEU A 109 -1.84 -9.52 -0.73
N SER A 110 -0.71 -10.20 -0.84
CA SER A 110 -0.67 -11.67 -0.96
C SER A 110 -1.21 -12.36 0.29
N VAL A 111 -0.83 -11.89 1.48
CA VAL A 111 -1.34 -12.41 2.77
C VAL A 111 -2.83 -12.09 2.96
N LEU A 112 -3.30 -10.95 2.47
CA LEU A 112 -4.72 -10.58 2.51
C LEU A 112 -5.58 -11.36 1.49
N LYS A 113 -5.01 -11.69 0.31
CA LYS A 113 -5.65 -12.51 -0.73
C LYS A 113 -5.70 -13.99 -0.36
N ALA A 114 -4.72 -14.48 0.41
CA ALA A 114 -4.73 -15.83 0.92
C ALA A 114 -5.94 -16.00 1.86
N PRO A 115 -6.88 -16.92 1.57
CA PRO A 115 -7.96 -17.20 2.48
C PRO A 115 -7.32 -17.71 3.78
N THR A 116 -7.49 -16.98 4.88
CA THR A 116 -7.18 -17.50 6.21
C THR A 116 -8.08 -18.70 6.44
N SER A 117 -7.63 -19.90 6.08
CA SER A 117 -8.17 -21.13 6.62
C SER A 117 -7.84 -21.09 8.11
N ARG A 118 -8.75 -20.54 8.91
CA ARG A 118 -8.73 -20.80 10.35
C ARG A 118 -8.75 -22.32 10.49
N PRO A 119 -7.76 -22.98 11.10
CA PRO A 119 -7.99 -24.33 11.55
C PRO A 119 -9.12 -24.23 12.58
N MET A 120 -10.27 -24.84 12.28
CA MET A 120 -11.33 -25.03 13.27
C MET A 120 -10.69 -25.77 14.44
N ARG A 121 -10.55 -25.09 15.57
CA ARG A 121 -10.32 -25.75 16.85
C ARG A 121 -11.60 -26.52 17.17
N ASN A 122 -11.70 -27.75 16.69
CA ASN A 122 -12.73 -28.67 17.16
C ASN A 122 -12.16 -29.41 18.38
N PHE A 123 -12.87 -29.15 19.47
CA PHE A 123 -12.71 -29.58 20.85
C PHE A 123 -12.21 -31.02 21.00
N GLN A 124 -11.27 -31.20 21.94
CA GLN A 124 -10.93 -32.49 22.50
C GLN A 124 -12.20 -33.10 23.10
N GLU A 125 -12.67 -34.22 22.53
CA GLU A 125 -13.64 -35.09 23.18
C GLU A 125 -13.04 -35.57 24.50
N ILE A 126 -13.60 -35.08 25.60
CA ILE A 126 -13.34 -35.57 26.94
C ILE A 126 -13.93 -36.97 27.02
N SER A 127 -13.05 -37.94 27.22
CA SER A 127 -13.38 -39.35 27.45
C SER A 127 -14.03 -39.50 28.83
N ILE A 128 -15.24 -40.09 28.90
CA ILE A 128 -15.72 -40.99 29.98
C ILE A 128 -16.71 -41.98 29.37
#